data_AF-A0A7G6T5J2-F1
#
_entry.id   AF-A0A7G6T5J2-F1
#
_cell.length_a   1.000
_cell.length_b   1.000
_cell.length_c   1.000
_cell.angle_alpha   90.00
_cell.angle_beta   90.00
_cell.angle_gamma   90.00
#
_symmetry.space_group_name_H-M   'P 1'
#
loop_
_entity.id
_entity.type
_entity.pdbx_description
1 polymer ?
#
loop_
_entity_poly.entity_id
_entity_poly.type
_entity_poly.pdbx_seq_one_letter_code
_entity_poly.pdbx_strand_id
1 'polypeptide(L)'
;MIQQTVRRFAQSGDEEISDAHVPRHGSLLTASEDTLKAVKEFACNNARHVWHRMCDPKDAIPLGFDGFLKLWGLSKPQIAADYILLDEAQDTNPVVLEVLRRQNAQLVYVGDRYQQIYEWRGAVNAMDAIKTDAIVSLTQSFRFGPEIAGEASRILQRLGESVPLTGNPAMRSRVGSCNPNAILARTNANVMTALIQCLDEGRKPHLVGDNRDLKELLWGVRDLKEGRPTDVADFFGFTSWESVVDFSKTTEGC
;
A
#
# COMPACT_ATOMS: atom_id res chain seq x y z
N MET A 1 14.03 13.63 -5.30
CA MET A 1 14.45 13.91 -3.90
C MET A 1 13.57 15.00 -3.26
N ILE A 2 13.64 16.28 -3.69
CA ILE A 2 12.89 17.39 -3.06
C ILE A 2 11.38 17.13 -2.99
N GLN A 3 10.74 16.81 -4.12
CA GLN A 3 9.30 16.49 -4.15
C GLN A 3 8.94 15.29 -3.26
N GLN A 4 9.83 14.30 -3.17
CA GLN A 4 9.63 13.13 -2.32
C GLN A 4 9.79 13.48 -0.83
N THR A 5 10.69 14.41 -0.49
CA THR A 5 10.81 14.98 0.86
C THR A 5 9.53 15.72 1.24
N VAL A 6 8.97 16.55 0.35
CA VAL A 6 7.69 17.23 0.58
C VAL A 6 6.55 16.22 0.75
N ARG A 7 6.49 15.20 -0.11
CA ARG A 7 5.48 14.13 0.00
C ARG A 7 5.57 13.38 1.33
N ARG A 8 6.77 12.98 1.75
CA ARG A 8 6.99 12.31 3.05
C ARG A 8 6.59 13.20 4.22
N PHE A 9 6.86 14.51 4.14
CA PHE A 9 6.39 15.47 5.14
C PHE A 9 4.87 15.63 5.14
N ALA A 10 4.24 15.72 3.96
CA ALA A 10 2.80 15.84 3.84
C ALA A 10 2.04 14.61 4.37
N GLN A 11 2.72 13.47 4.46
CA GLN A 11 2.20 12.21 4.99
C GLN A 11 2.68 11.90 6.41
N SER A 12 3.43 12.79 7.06
CA SER A 12 3.94 12.60 8.43
C SER A 12 3.10 13.36 9.47
N GLY A 13 3.22 12.98 10.74
CA GLY A 13 2.69 13.76 11.86
C GLY A 13 3.53 15.00 12.23
N ASP A 14 4.70 15.21 11.60
CA ASP A 14 5.67 16.23 12.00
C ASP A 14 5.18 17.66 11.71
N GLU A 15 5.46 18.64 12.57
CA GLU A 15 5.02 20.02 12.32
C GLU A 15 5.88 20.73 11.26
N GLU A 16 7.13 20.28 11.07
CA GLU A 16 8.08 20.89 10.14
C GLU A 16 8.85 19.86 9.31
N ILE A 17 9.37 20.30 8.16
CA ILE A 17 10.26 19.50 7.32
C ILE A 17 11.61 19.32 8.02
N SER A 18 11.90 18.07 8.37
CA SER A 18 13.15 17.59 8.96
C SER A 18 13.91 16.59 8.07
N ASP A 19 15.14 16.27 8.45
CA ASP A 19 16.01 15.28 7.80
C ASP A 19 15.40 13.87 7.70
N ALA A 20 14.44 13.53 8.58
CA ALA A 20 13.75 12.24 8.57
C ALA A 20 12.92 12.06 7.28
N HIS A 21 12.48 13.15 6.68
CA HIS A 21 11.71 13.12 5.44
C HIS A 21 12.58 12.92 4.20
N VAL A 22 13.90 13.09 4.29
CA VAL A 22 14.79 12.97 3.13
C VAL A 22 14.95 11.50 2.75
N PRO A 23 14.56 11.09 1.52
CA PRO A 23 14.69 9.70 1.09
C PRO A 23 16.15 9.26 0.99
N ARG A 24 16.45 8.08 1.53
CA ARG A 24 17.76 7.43 1.39
C ARG A 24 17.63 6.22 0.46
N HIS A 25 18.08 6.34 -0.78
CA HIS A 25 18.11 5.24 -1.75
C HIS A 25 19.37 5.34 -2.61
N GLY A 26 19.75 4.23 -3.26
CA GLY A 26 20.87 4.19 -4.19
C GLY A 26 22.20 4.57 -3.55
N SER A 27 22.98 5.41 -4.23
CA SER A 27 24.31 5.87 -3.78
C SER A 27 24.30 6.62 -2.45
N LEU A 28 23.15 7.13 -1.99
CA LEU A 28 23.01 7.76 -0.67
C LEU A 28 23.07 6.76 0.49
N LEU A 29 22.86 5.47 0.25
CA LEU A 29 22.98 4.44 1.29
C LEU A 29 24.44 4.19 1.70
N THR A 30 25.38 4.46 0.79
CA THR A 30 26.83 4.22 0.97
C THR A 30 27.63 5.53 1.00
N ALA A 31 26.95 6.68 1.03
CA ALA A 31 27.59 7.98 1.03
C ALA A 31 28.25 8.29 2.37
N SER A 32 29.30 9.13 2.36
CA SER A 32 29.93 9.62 3.59
C SER A 32 28.95 10.46 4.41
N GLU A 33 29.17 10.55 5.72
CA GLU A 33 28.33 11.36 6.61
C GLU A 33 28.27 12.83 6.18
N ASP A 34 29.40 13.39 5.75
CA ASP A 34 29.47 14.78 5.25
C ASP A 34 28.61 14.98 3.99
N THR A 35 28.67 14.02 3.06
CA THR A 35 27.84 14.05 1.84
C THR A 35 26.37 13.93 2.19
N LEU A 36 26.02 13.01 3.11
CA LEU A 36 24.65 12.85 3.59
C LEU A 36 24.12 14.11 4.25
N LYS A 37 24.93 14.78 5.07
CA LYS A 37 24.57 16.04 5.73
C LYS A 37 24.29 17.13 4.70
N ALA A 38 25.20 17.33 3.74
CA ALA A 38 25.03 18.32 2.68
C ALA A 38 23.78 18.06 1.82
N VAL A 39 23.53 16.79 1.47
CA VAL A 39 22.35 16.39 0.70
C VAL A 39 21.06 16.64 1.48
N LYS A 40 21.02 16.28 2.77
CA LYS A 40 19.85 16.52 3.63
C LYS A 40 19.56 18.00 3.77
N GLU A 41 20.58 18.81 4.05
CA GLU A 41 20.44 20.26 4.19
C GLU A 41 19.89 20.89 2.90
N PHE A 42 20.47 20.52 1.74
CA PHE A 42 19.99 20.96 0.44
C PHE A 42 18.53 20.51 0.20
N ALA A 43 18.20 19.25 0.47
CA ALA A 43 16.87 18.70 0.26
C ALA A 43 15.83 19.38 1.15
N CYS A 44 16.11 19.57 2.44
CA CYS A 44 15.23 20.21 3.41
C CYS A 44 14.98 21.68 3.04
N ASN A 45 16.03 22.44 2.72
CA ASN A 45 15.90 23.86 2.38
C ASN A 45 15.03 24.06 1.12
N ASN A 46 15.29 23.29 0.06
CA ASN A 46 14.48 23.36 -1.16
C ASN A 46 13.06 22.81 -0.94
N ALA A 47 12.88 21.77 -0.12
CA ALA A 47 11.56 21.25 0.20
C ALA A 47 10.70 22.25 0.97
N ARG A 48 11.29 23.00 1.92
CA ARG A 48 10.59 24.12 2.60
C ARG A 48 10.20 25.22 1.63
N HIS A 49 11.08 25.57 0.69
CA HIS A 49 10.76 26.56 -0.34
C HIS A 49 9.57 26.10 -1.22
N VAL A 50 9.59 24.85 -1.68
CA VAL A 50 8.48 24.28 -2.46
C VAL A 50 7.19 24.21 -1.64
N TRP A 51 7.27 23.77 -0.38
CA TRP A 51 6.10 23.72 0.52
C TRP A 51 5.48 25.10 0.73
N HIS A 52 6.29 26.12 0.97
CA HIS A 52 5.80 27.50 1.09
C HIS A 52 5.04 27.95 -0.16
N ARG A 53 5.57 27.63 -1.35
CA ARG A 53 4.90 27.92 -2.62
C ARG A 53 3.60 27.13 -2.78
N MET A 54 3.57 25.85 -2.41
CA MET A 54 2.35 25.02 -2.44
C MET A 54 1.23 25.58 -1.54
N CYS A 55 1.61 26.22 -0.42
CA CYS A 55 0.68 26.82 0.52
C CYS A 55 0.16 28.20 0.08
N ASP A 56 0.80 28.85 -0.91
CA ASP A 56 0.36 30.15 -1.42
C ASP A 56 -0.76 29.95 -2.45
N PRO A 57 -1.99 30.44 -2.18
CA PRO A 57 -3.11 30.31 -3.12
C PRO A 57 -2.89 31.01 -4.48
N LYS A 58 -1.89 31.88 -4.58
CA LYS A 58 -1.53 32.60 -5.80
C LYS A 58 -0.42 31.92 -6.60
N ASP A 59 0.27 30.94 -6.03
CA ASP A 59 1.30 30.19 -6.76
C ASP A 59 0.65 29.14 -7.67
N ALA A 60 1.32 28.81 -8.77
CA ALA A 60 0.86 27.81 -9.71
C ALA A 60 1.14 26.37 -9.27
N ILE A 61 2.00 26.17 -8.24
CA ILE A 61 2.30 24.83 -7.74
C ILE A 61 1.08 24.28 -6.99
N PRO A 62 0.51 23.15 -7.41
CA PRO A 62 -0.65 22.58 -6.75
C PRO A 62 -0.30 22.02 -5.38
N LEU A 63 -1.17 22.25 -4.40
CA LEU A 63 -1.06 21.68 -3.06
C LEU A 63 -1.29 20.15 -3.04
N GLY A 64 -2.24 19.68 -3.85
CA GLY A 64 -2.65 18.27 -3.87
C GLY A 64 -3.38 17.82 -2.61
N PHE A 65 -3.86 16.57 -2.61
CA PHE A 65 -4.62 16.01 -1.49
C PHE A 65 -3.78 15.87 -0.22
N ASP A 66 -2.57 15.31 -0.33
CA ASP A 66 -1.68 15.13 0.82
C ASP A 66 -1.29 16.48 1.45
N GLY A 67 -1.06 17.51 0.63
CA GLY A 67 -0.77 18.86 1.12
C GLY A 67 -1.97 19.50 1.84
N PHE A 68 -3.19 19.33 1.30
CA PHE A 68 -4.41 19.78 1.95
C PHE A 68 -4.60 19.10 3.31
N LEU A 69 -4.46 17.78 3.35
CA LEU A 69 -4.59 17.01 4.58
C LEU A 69 -3.55 17.45 5.62
N LYS A 70 -2.29 17.70 5.18
CA LYS A 70 -1.24 18.22 6.04
C LYS A 70 -1.57 19.60 6.61
N LEU A 71 -2.03 20.53 5.78
CA LEU A 71 -2.45 21.87 6.25
C LEU A 71 -3.58 21.80 7.27
N TRP A 72 -4.57 20.93 7.02
CA TRP A 72 -5.62 20.66 8.00
C TRP A 72 -5.06 20.09 9.31
N GLY A 73 -4.11 19.16 9.26
CA GLY A 73 -3.45 18.67 10.48
C GLY A 73 -2.68 19.76 11.23
N LEU A 74 -1.94 20.60 10.49
CA LEU A 74 -1.18 21.73 11.04
C LEU A 74 -2.07 22.82 11.64
N SER A 75 -3.33 22.95 11.23
CA SER A 75 -4.27 23.89 11.84
C SER A 75 -4.75 23.45 13.24
N LYS A 76 -4.31 22.27 13.71
CA LYS A 76 -4.61 21.70 15.03
C LYS A 76 -6.12 21.71 15.35
N PRO A 77 -6.96 21.13 14.47
CA PRO A 77 -8.40 21.22 14.60
C PRO A 77 -8.87 20.53 15.88
N GLN A 78 -9.98 21.03 16.44
CA GLN A 78 -10.69 20.41 17.54
C GLN A 78 -12.04 19.91 17.02
N ILE A 79 -12.27 18.61 17.16
CA ILE A 79 -13.48 17.93 16.76
C ILE A 79 -14.42 17.97 17.96
N ALA A 80 -15.54 18.67 17.84
CA ALA A 80 -16.54 18.78 18.88
C ALA A 80 -17.38 17.50 18.98
N ALA A 81 -16.80 16.45 19.54
CA ALA A 81 -17.43 15.16 19.77
C ALA A 81 -16.90 14.52 21.05
N ASP A 82 -17.77 13.78 21.77
CA ASP A 82 -17.36 13.02 22.95
C ASP A 82 -16.66 11.71 22.57
N TYR A 83 -16.98 11.16 21.39
CA TYR A 83 -16.46 9.89 20.87
C TYR A 83 -16.06 10.04 19.41
N ILE A 84 -14.93 9.45 19.03
CA ILE A 84 -14.46 9.38 17.65
C ILE A 84 -14.08 7.93 17.33
N LEU A 85 -14.73 7.38 16.30
CA LEU A 85 -14.50 6.02 15.83
C LEU A 85 -13.73 6.10 14.51
N LEU A 86 -12.53 5.54 14.49
CA LEU A 86 -11.72 5.41 13.29
C LEU A 86 -11.80 3.96 12.79
N ASP A 87 -12.40 3.79 11.62
CA ASP A 87 -12.42 2.51 10.91
C ASP A 87 -11.21 2.41 9.95
N GLU A 88 -10.85 1.19 9.57
CA GLU A 88 -9.67 0.89 8.73
C GLU A 88 -8.38 1.58 9.22
N ALA A 89 -8.18 1.56 10.54
CA ALA A 89 -7.10 2.30 11.20
C ALA A 89 -5.72 1.91 10.67
N GLN A 90 -5.51 0.68 10.17
CA GLN A 90 -4.26 0.22 9.57
C GLN A 90 -3.83 1.01 8.31
N ASP A 91 -4.77 1.57 7.56
CA ASP A 91 -4.51 2.33 6.32
C ASP A 91 -4.51 3.85 6.54
N THR A 92 -4.61 4.30 7.80
CA THR A 92 -4.73 5.71 8.13
C THR A 92 -3.41 6.47 7.96
N ASN A 93 -3.51 7.69 7.42
CA ASN A 93 -2.38 8.61 7.27
C ASN A 93 -1.88 9.11 8.65
N PRO A 94 -0.57 9.12 8.92
CA PRO A 94 0.01 9.65 10.17
C PRO A 94 -0.46 11.06 10.56
N VAL A 95 -0.78 11.92 9.59
CA VAL A 95 -1.38 13.25 9.85
C VAL A 95 -2.69 13.13 10.63
N VAL A 96 -3.56 12.21 10.20
CA VAL A 96 -4.87 11.99 10.84
C VAL A 96 -4.69 11.42 12.24
N LEU A 97 -3.79 10.45 12.41
CA LEU A 97 -3.48 9.90 13.74
C LEU A 97 -3.00 10.99 14.70
N GLU A 98 -2.15 11.90 14.23
CA GLU A 98 -1.65 13.00 15.06
C GLU A 98 -2.75 13.99 15.44
N VAL A 99 -3.68 14.29 14.53
CA VAL A 99 -4.87 15.08 14.87
C VAL A 99 -5.71 14.37 15.92
N LEU A 100 -5.99 13.08 15.73
CA LEU A 100 -6.82 12.28 16.63
C LEU A 100 -6.23 12.22 18.04
N ARG A 101 -4.91 12.03 18.18
CA ARG A 101 -4.21 12.03 19.48
C ARG A 101 -4.38 13.32 20.28
N ARG A 102 -4.66 14.46 19.61
CA ARG A 102 -4.85 15.77 20.24
C ARG A 102 -6.30 16.06 20.62
N GLN A 103 -7.22 15.16 20.31
CA GLN A 103 -8.64 15.35 20.59
C GLN A 103 -8.95 15.05 22.05
N ASN A 104 -9.78 15.89 22.66
CA ASN A 104 -10.35 15.62 23.98
C ASN A 104 -11.65 14.81 23.83
N ALA A 105 -11.52 13.60 23.29
CA ALA A 105 -12.62 12.68 23.01
C ALA A 105 -12.20 11.23 23.27
N GLN A 106 -13.14 10.35 23.53
CA GLN A 106 -12.86 8.91 23.56
C GLN A 106 -12.58 8.43 22.13
N LEU A 107 -11.37 7.89 21.91
CA LEU A 107 -10.93 7.37 20.62
C LEU A 107 -11.11 5.85 20.58
N VAL A 108 -11.78 5.37 19.54
CA VAL A 108 -11.93 3.93 19.26
C VAL A 108 -11.36 3.66 17.88
N TYR A 109 -10.35 2.79 17.81
CA TYR A 109 -9.70 2.39 16.58
C TYR A 109 -10.14 0.97 16.21
N VAL A 110 -10.62 0.80 14.99
CA VAL A 110 -11.02 -0.48 14.42
C VAL A 110 -10.18 -0.73 13.17
N GLY A 111 -9.61 -1.92 13.07
CA GLY A 111 -8.75 -2.28 11.96
C GLY A 111 -8.10 -3.64 12.13
N ASP A 112 -7.41 -4.08 11.08
CA ASP A 112 -6.64 -5.32 11.06
C ASP A 112 -5.22 -5.04 10.56
N ARG A 113 -4.23 -5.21 11.44
CA ARG A 113 -2.81 -4.99 11.13
C ARG A 113 -2.30 -5.87 9.98
N TYR A 114 -2.93 -7.02 9.72
CA TYR A 114 -2.53 -7.93 8.64
C TYR A 114 -3.19 -7.61 7.30
N GLN A 115 -4.15 -6.68 7.26
CA GLN A 115 -4.80 -6.22 6.03
C GLN A 115 -4.17 -4.95 5.44
N GLN A 116 -3.06 -4.48 6.03
CA GLN A 116 -2.34 -3.34 5.48
C GLN A 116 -1.67 -3.74 4.14
N ILE A 117 -2.22 -3.25 3.03
CA ILE A 117 -1.73 -3.55 1.67
C ILE A 117 -1.10 -2.34 0.96
N TYR A 118 -1.08 -1.17 1.61
CA TYR A 118 -0.57 0.08 1.05
C TYR A 118 0.82 0.50 1.56
N GLU A 119 1.67 -0.45 1.96
CA GLU A 119 3.03 -0.18 2.48
C GLU A 119 3.87 0.69 1.51
N TRP A 120 3.66 0.55 0.19
CA TRP A 120 4.32 1.33 -0.86
C TRP A 120 4.01 2.84 -0.81
N ARG A 121 3.01 3.28 -0.03
CA ARG A 121 2.75 4.71 0.23
C ARG A 121 3.57 5.29 1.38
N GLY A 122 4.48 4.50 1.98
CA GLY A 122 5.28 4.95 3.12
C GLY A 122 4.50 4.95 4.43
N ALA A 123 3.39 4.23 4.49
CA ALA A 123 2.60 4.07 5.70
C ALA A 123 3.38 3.20 6.71
N VAL A 124 3.94 3.84 7.74
CA VAL A 124 4.26 3.15 8.99
C VAL A 124 2.97 2.52 9.49
N ASN A 125 2.98 1.24 9.88
CA ASN A 125 1.77 0.56 10.37
C ASN A 125 1.11 1.42 11.47
N ALA A 126 -0.01 2.04 11.11
CA ALA A 126 -0.70 3.00 11.95
C ALA A 126 -1.11 2.35 13.28
N MET A 127 -1.52 1.08 13.22
CA MET A 127 -1.93 0.29 14.37
C MET A 127 -0.77 0.08 15.35
N ASP A 128 0.47 -0.09 14.88
CA ASP A 128 1.63 -0.27 15.75
C ASP A 128 2.00 1.03 16.49
N ALA A 129 1.64 2.18 15.94
CA ALA A 129 1.89 3.50 16.54
C ALA A 129 0.76 3.96 17.49
N ILE A 130 -0.36 3.25 17.52
CA ILE A 130 -1.51 3.58 18.38
C ILE A 130 -1.24 3.03 19.79
N LYS A 131 -1.42 3.87 20.81
CA LYS A 131 -1.38 3.48 22.22
C LYS A 131 -2.78 3.61 22.79
N THR A 132 -3.34 2.53 23.30
CA THR A 132 -4.66 2.49 23.96
C THR A 132 -4.58 1.78 25.30
N ASP A 133 -5.51 2.12 26.19
CA ASP A 133 -5.62 1.48 27.51
C ASP A 133 -6.24 0.08 27.44
N ALA A 134 -7.00 -0.19 26.40
CA ALA A 134 -7.65 -1.47 26.15
C ALA A 134 -7.50 -1.89 24.69
N ILE A 135 -7.35 -3.20 24.48
CA ILE A 135 -7.32 -3.85 23.16
C ILE A 135 -8.28 -5.03 23.23
N VAL A 136 -9.17 -5.14 22.24
CA VAL A 136 -10.14 -6.24 22.13
C VAL A 136 -10.04 -6.82 20.73
N SER A 137 -9.91 -8.14 20.63
CA SER A 137 -9.80 -8.85 19.35
C SER A 137 -11.14 -9.47 18.96
N LEU A 138 -11.64 -9.12 17.77
CA LEU A 138 -12.78 -9.78 17.15
C LEU A 138 -12.29 -10.88 16.20
N THR A 139 -12.19 -12.10 16.71
CA THR A 139 -11.54 -13.20 15.98
C THR A 139 -12.50 -14.06 15.18
N GLN A 140 -13.82 -13.97 15.41
CA GLN A 140 -14.79 -14.79 14.70
C GLN A 140 -15.20 -14.14 13.37
N SER A 141 -14.88 -14.80 12.27
CA SER A 141 -15.36 -14.46 10.94
C SER A 141 -16.79 -14.90 10.74
N PHE A 142 -17.64 -13.98 10.29
CA PHE A 142 -19.00 -14.26 9.80
C PHE A 142 -19.06 -14.42 8.28
N ARG A 143 -17.91 -14.55 7.60
CA ARG A 143 -17.82 -14.73 6.14
C ARG A 143 -17.48 -16.16 5.72
N PHE A 144 -16.91 -16.96 6.61
CA PHE A 144 -16.51 -18.34 6.34
C PHE A 144 -16.53 -19.20 7.61
N GLY A 145 -16.51 -20.51 7.39
CA GLY A 145 -16.49 -21.51 8.46
C GLY A 145 -15.08 -21.91 8.93
N PRO A 146 -15.00 -22.88 9.86
CA PRO A 146 -13.76 -23.26 10.52
C PRO A 146 -12.63 -23.70 9.58
N GLU A 147 -12.94 -24.34 8.44
CA GLU A 147 -11.93 -24.83 7.49
C GLU A 147 -11.04 -23.70 6.94
N ILE A 148 -11.64 -22.60 6.46
CA ILE A 148 -10.87 -21.45 5.96
C ILE A 148 -10.15 -20.75 7.11
N ALA A 149 -10.81 -20.62 8.27
CA ALA A 149 -10.23 -19.98 9.45
C ALA A 149 -8.97 -20.71 9.96
N GLY A 150 -8.95 -22.05 9.89
CA GLY A 150 -7.82 -22.86 10.29
C GLY A 150 -6.59 -22.72 9.38
N GLU A 151 -6.79 -22.54 8.06
CA GLU A 151 -5.68 -22.23 7.15
C GLU A 151 -5.21 -20.78 7.30
N ALA A 152 -6.14 -19.82 7.38
CA ALA A 152 -5.80 -18.41 7.60
C ALA A 152 -5.00 -18.23 8.90
N SER A 153 -5.42 -18.88 9.99
CA SER A 153 -4.70 -18.83 11.28
C SER A 153 -3.29 -19.39 11.19
N ARG A 154 -3.07 -20.46 10.41
CA ARG A 154 -1.72 -21.02 10.19
C ARG A 154 -0.80 -20.03 9.47
N ILE A 155 -1.34 -19.28 8.51
CA ILE A 155 -0.58 -18.22 7.81
C ILE A 155 -0.29 -17.07 8.78
N LEU A 156 -1.30 -16.58 9.50
CA LEU A 156 -1.15 -15.49 10.47
C LEU A 156 -0.17 -15.83 11.60
N GLN A 157 -0.16 -17.08 12.07
CA GLN A 157 0.79 -17.53 13.09
C GLN A 157 2.25 -17.40 12.61
N ARG A 158 2.51 -17.67 11.33
CA ARG A 158 3.86 -17.47 10.74
C ARG A 158 4.23 -15.99 10.62
N LEU A 159 3.24 -15.10 10.56
CA LEU A 159 3.39 -13.65 10.60
C LEU A 159 3.44 -13.11 12.05
N GLY A 160 3.48 -13.98 13.06
CA GLY A 160 3.62 -13.60 14.46
C GLY A 160 2.31 -13.38 15.21
N GLU A 161 1.15 -13.74 14.64
CA GLU A 161 -0.11 -13.69 15.39
C GLU A 161 -0.17 -14.82 16.42
N SER A 162 -0.61 -14.48 17.63
CA SER A 162 -0.80 -15.40 18.75
C SER A 162 -2.27 -15.78 18.97
N VAL A 163 -3.20 -14.91 18.56
CA VAL A 163 -4.64 -15.10 18.72
C VAL A 163 -5.23 -15.64 17.41
N PRO A 164 -5.75 -16.89 17.38
CA PRO A 164 -6.24 -17.49 16.16
C PRO A 164 -7.55 -16.87 15.68
N LEU A 165 -7.69 -16.78 14.36
CA LEU A 165 -8.94 -16.45 13.68
C LEU A 165 -9.87 -17.66 13.75
N THR A 166 -11.12 -17.46 14.16
CA THR A 166 -12.15 -18.49 14.23
C THR A 166 -13.18 -18.29 13.12
N GLY A 167 -13.70 -19.38 12.57
CA GLY A 167 -14.75 -19.34 11.56
C GLY A 167 -16.11 -19.57 12.21
N ASN A 168 -17.17 -18.97 11.67
CA ASN A 168 -18.53 -19.19 12.15
C ASN A 168 -18.94 -20.67 11.93
N PRO A 169 -19.23 -21.45 12.98
CA PRO A 169 -19.63 -22.86 12.84
C PRO A 169 -20.92 -23.08 12.03
N ALA A 170 -21.78 -22.05 11.94
CA ALA A 170 -23.00 -22.10 11.13
C ALA A 170 -22.73 -21.98 9.61
N MET A 171 -21.51 -21.59 9.21
CA MET A 171 -21.13 -21.47 7.80
C MET A 171 -20.35 -22.68 7.33
N ARG A 172 -20.73 -23.19 6.16
CA ARG A 172 -19.96 -24.22 5.47
C ARG A 172 -18.94 -23.56 4.53
N SER A 173 -17.67 -23.87 4.73
CA SER A 173 -16.57 -23.49 3.84
C SER A 173 -15.64 -24.67 3.65
N ARG A 174 -14.86 -24.67 2.57
CA ARG A 174 -13.86 -25.71 2.28
C ARG A 174 -12.58 -25.09 1.76
N VAL A 175 -11.47 -25.78 1.95
CA VAL A 175 -10.18 -25.48 1.30
C VAL A 175 -9.84 -26.63 0.38
N GLY A 176 -9.54 -26.34 -0.88
CA GLY A 176 -9.21 -27.34 -1.89
C GLY A 176 -9.43 -26.81 -3.31
N SER A 177 -9.23 -27.68 -4.30
CA SER A 177 -9.43 -27.35 -5.70
C SER A 177 -10.88 -26.94 -5.99
N CYS A 178 -11.05 -25.89 -6.77
CA CYS A 178 -12.36 -25.42 -7.21
C CYS A 178 -12.25 -24.75 -8.58
N ASN A 179 -13.41 -24.46 -9.19
CA ASN A 179 -13.51 -23.58 -10.35
C ASN A 179 -13.89 -22.18 -9.85
N PRO A 180 -12.92 -21.29 -9.60
CA PRO A 180 -13.20 -20.01 -8.96
C PRO A 180 -13.88 -19.03 -9.94
N ASN A 181 -14.76 -18.19 -9.41
CA ASN A 181 -15.34 -17.06 -10.14
C ASN A 181 -14.45 -15.81 -10.09
N ALA A 182 -13.49 -15.76 -9.16
CA ALA A 182 -12.54 -14.68 -9.00
C ALA A 182 -11.15 -15.26 -8.75
N ILE A 183 -10.14 -14.75 -9.45
CA ILE A 183 -8.75 -15.16 -9.31
C ILE A 183 -7.98 -13.93 -8.82
N LEU A 184 -7.34 -14.06 -7.66
CA LEU A 184 -6.42 -13.05 -7.14
C LEU A 184 -5.00 -13.49 -7.47
N ALA A 185 -4.21 -12.56 -8.00
CA ALA A 185 -2.82 -12.81 -8.38
C ALA A 185 -1.94 -11.71 -7.80
N ARG A 186 -0.74 -12.09 -7.38
CA ARG A 186 0.24 -11.18 -6.77
C ARG A 186 0.89 -10.25 -7.79
N THR A 187 1.05 -10.73 -9.02
CA THR A 187 1.78 -10.04 -10.09
C THR A 187 0.87 -9.84 -11.31
N ASN A 188 1.17 -8.79 -12.08
CA ASN A 188 0.53 -8.53 -13.36
C ASN A 188 0.68 -9.72 -14.34
N ALA A 189 1.84 -10.38 -14.33
CA ALA A 189 2.08 -11.57 -15.15
C ALA A 189 1.08 -12.70 -14.81
N ASN A 190 0.84 -12.97 -13.53
CA ASN A 190 -0.09 -14.04 -13.12
C ASN A 190 -1.55 -13.67 -13.41
N VAL A 191 -1.91 -12.38 -13.30
CA VAL A 191 -3.22 -11.88 -13.77
C VAL A 191 -3.41 -12.17 -15.25
N MET A 192 -2.40 -11.89 -16.07
CA MET A 192 -2.44 -12.11 -17.51
C MET A 192 -2.55 -13.58 -17.87
N THR A 193 -1.79 -14.45 -17.21
CA THR A 193 -1.88 -15.91 -17.39
C THR A 193 -3.29 -16.43 -17.09
N ALA A 194 -3.88 -16.00 -15.96
CA ALA A 194 -5.24 -16.38 -15.60
C ALA A 194 -6.28 -15.86 -16.61
N LEU A 195 -6.08 -14.65 -17.13
CA LEU A 195 -6.95 -14.05 -18.14
C LEU A 195 -6.95 -14.84 -19.45
N ILE A 196 -5.77 -15.18 -19.96
CA ILE A 196 -5.60 -15.96 -21.20
C ILE A 196 -6.23 -17.34 -21.04
N GLN A 197 -5.97 -18.04 -19.93
CA GLN A 197 -6.58 -19.34 -19.64
C GLN A 197 -8.11 -19.26 -19.64
N CYS A 198 -8.69 -18.21 -19.04
CA CYS A 198 -10.14 -18.01 -19.07
C CYS A 198 -10.66 -17.82 -20.51
N LEU A 199 -9.94 -17.07 -21.37
CA LEU A 199 -10.32 -16.84 -22.76
C LEU A 199 -10.20 -18.12 -23.61
N ASP A 200 -9.13 -18.90 -23.43
CA ASP A 200 -8.91 -20.17 -24.13
C ASP A 200 -9.99 -21.20 -23.77
N GLU A 201 -10.50 -21.16 -22.54
CA GLU A 201 -11.65 -21.94 -22.08
C GLU A 201 -13.02 -21.39 -22.54
N GLY A 202 -13.03 -20.30 -23.33
CA GLY A 202 -14.26 -19.68 -23.84
C GLY A 202 -15.05 -18.88 -22.79
N ARG A 203 -14.46 -18.56 -21.64
CA ARG A 203 -15.07 -17.72 -20.61
C ARG A 203 -14.91 -16.24 -20.94
N LYS A 204 -15.72 -15.40 -20.31
CA LYS A 204 -15.67 -13.93 -20.43
C LYS A 204 -15.14 -13.31 -19.14
N PRO A 205 -13.82 -13.28 -18.93
CA PRO A 205 -13.25 -12.70 -17.73
C PRO A 205 -13.43 -11.18 -17.69
N HIS A 206 -13.59 -10.62 -16.49
CA HIS A 206 -13.52 -9.19 -16.23
C HIS A 206 -12.30 -8.91 -15.35
N LEU A 207 -11.49 -7.95 -15.75
CA LEU A 207 -10.35 -7.51 -14.94
C LEU A 207 -10.75 -6.31 -14.08
N VAL A 208 -10.40 -6.36 -12.81
CA VAL A 208 -10.60 -5.28 -11.83
C VAL A 208 -9.24 -4.62 -11.55
N GLY A 209 -9.07 -3.33 -11.88
CA GLY A 209 -7.82 -2.57 -11.70
C GLY A 209 -7.69 -1.38 -12.67
N ASP A 210 -6.59 -0.62 -12.60
CA ASP A 210 -6.31 0.43 -13.61
C ASP A 210 -5.97 -0.23 -14.95
N ASN A 211 -6.84 0.00 -15.93
CA ASN A 211 -6.75 -0.63 -17.25
C ASN A 211 -5.62 -0.05 -18.12
N ARG A 212 -4.92 1.01 -17.69
CA ARG A 212 -3.80 1.60 -18.46
C ARG A 212 -2.55 0.73 -18.42
N ASP A 213 -2.06 0.43 -17.22
CA ASP A 213 -0.86 -0.40 -17.03
C ASP A 213 -1.06 -1.77 -17.68
N LEU A 214 -2.28 -2.33 -17.60
CA LEU A 214 -2.57 -3.61 -18.22
C LEU A 214 -2.72 -3.55 -19.75
N LYS A 215 -3.14 -2.41 -20.32
CA LYS A 215 -3.11 -2.23 -21.79
C LYS A 215 -1.68 -2.16 -22.30
N GLU A 216 -0.80 -1.48 -21.58
CA GLU A 216 0.63 -1.45 -21.90
C GLU A 216 1.22 -2.87 -21.83
N LEU A 217 0.90 -3.62 -20.76
CA LEU A 217 1.24 -5.05 -20.67
C LEU A 217 0.67 -5.87 -21.84
N LEU A 218 -0.60 -5.70 -22.22
CA LEU A 218 -1.20 -6.42 -23.36
C LEU A 218 -0.46 -6.15 -24.69
N TRP A 219 -0.01 -4.92 -24.92
CA TRP A 219 0.83 -4.59 -26.06
C TRP A 219 2.20 -5.26 -25.97
N GLY A 220 2.84 -5.25 -24.81
CA GLY A 220 4.10 -5.96 -24.60
C GLY A 220 3.99 -7.48 -24.80
N VAL A 221 2.90 -8.11 -24.34
CA VAL A 221 2.61 -9.53 -24.59
C VAL A 221 2.45 -9.81 -26.08
N ARG A 222 1.72 -8.95 -26.80
CA ARG A 222 1.55 -9.10 -28.25
C ARG A 222 2.89 -8.99 -28.97
N ASP A 223 3.69 -7.99 -28.64
CA ASP A 223 5.00 -7.79 -29.25
C ASP A 223 5.89 -9.01 -29.01
N LEU A 224 5.94 -9.53 -27.78
CA LEU A 224 6.69 -10.75 -27.44
C LEU A 224 6.17 -12.02 -28.11
N LYS A 225 4.85 -12.15 -28.32
CA LYS A 225 4.27 -13.27 -29.09
C LYS A 225 4.60 -13.19 -30.58
N GLU A 226 4.79 -11.99 -31.10
CA GLU A 226 5.23 -11.75 -32.48
C GLU A 226 6.77 -11.75 -32.62
N GLY A 227 7.51 -12.08 -31.56
CA GLY A 227 8.98 -12.12 -31.54
C GLY A 227 9.65 -10.74 -31.55
N ARG A 228 8.90 -9.69 -31.19
CA ARG A 228 9.37 -8.31 -31.10
C ARG A 228 9.70 -7.96 -29.63
N PRO A 229 10.81 -7.25 -29.36
CA PRO A 229 11.11 -6.76 -28.02
C PRO A 229 10.08 -5.71 -27.58
N THR A 230 9.87 -5.60 -26.27
CA THR A 230 8.88 -4.70 -25.66
C THR A 230 9.55 -3.71 -24.69
N ASP A 231 9.06 -2.47 -24.68
CA ASP A 231 9.53 -1.41 -23.79
C ASP A 231 8.76 -1.36 -22.45
N VAL A 232 7.81 -2.28 -22.26
CA VAL A 232 7.05 -2.42 -21.01
C VAL A 232 7.99 -2.89 -19.90
N ALA A 233 8.09 -2.10 -18.83
CA ALA A 233 9.03 -2.32 -17.73
C ALA A 233 8.94 -3.74 -17.12
N ASP A 234 7.72 -4.27 -16.97
CA ASP A 234 7.45 -5.61 -16.43
C ASP A 234 7.98 -6.77 -17.32
N PHE A 235 8.28 -6.49 -18.59
CA PHE A 235 8.79 -7.47 -19.55
C PHE A 235 10.20 -7.17 -20.04
N PHE A 236 10.86 -6.19 -19.43
CA PHE A 236 12.20 -5.77 -19.82
C PHE A 236 13.20 -6.94 -19.67
N GLY A 237 13.90 -7.28 -20.76
CA GLY A 237 14.86 -8.38 -20.81
C GLY A 237 14.33 -9.71 -21.33
N PHE A 238 13.01 -9.85 -21.54
CA PHE A 238 12.43 -11.00 -22.24
C PHE A 238 12.42 -10.76 -23.76
N THR A 239 12.76 -11.79 -24.54
CA THR A 239 12.81 -11.73 -26.00
C THR A 239 11.68 -12.50 -26.68
N SER A 240 10.95 -13.33 -25.92
CA SER A 240 9.83 -14.12 -26.43
C SER A 240 8.78 -14.35 -25.35
N TRP A 241 7.54 -14.60 -25.76
CA TRP A 241 6.47 -14.93 -24.82
C TRP A 241 6.71 -16.22 -24.05
N GLU A 242 7.34 -17.22 -24.68
CA GLU A 242 7.69 -18.50 -24.06
C GLU A 242 8.65 -18.28 -22.87
N SER A 243 9.62 -17.38 -23.01
CA SER A 243 10.54 -17.02 -21.92
C SER A 243 9.84 -16.39 -20.71
N VAL A 244 8.78 -15.61 -20.95
CA VAL A 244 7.94 -15.03 -19.87
C VAL A 244 7.13 -16.11 -19.17
N VAL A 245 6.52 -17.01 -19.95
CA VAL A 245 5.72 -18.14 -19.41
C VAL A 245 6.60 -19.06 -18.56
N ASP A 246 7.82 -19.34 -18.99
CA ASP A 246 8.74 -20.18 -18.23
C ASP A 246 9.29 -19.47 -16.99
N PHE A 247 9.59 -18.17 -17.08
CA PHE A 247 9.96 -17.38 -15.90
C PHE A 247 8.86 -17.34 -14.84
N SER A 248 7.58 -17.23 -15.23
CA SER A 248 6.43 -17.23 -14.31
C SER A 248 6.27 -18.51 -13.50
N LYS A 249 6.91 -19.62 -13.94
CA LYS A 249 6.92 -20.91 -13.23
C LYS A 249 8.09 -21.03 -12.24
N THR A 250 9.01 -20.06 -12.21
CA THR A 250 10.16 -20.07 -11.31
C THR A 250 9.83 -19.38 -9.98
N THR A 251 10.64 -19.65 -8.95
CA THR A 251 10.49 -19.08 -7.60
C THR A 251 10.60 -17.56 -7.58
N GLU A 252 11.32 -16.98 -8.54
CA GLU A 252 11.53 -15.53 -8.70
C GLU A 252 10.37 -14.84 -9.45
N GLY A 253 9.54 -15.62 -10.17
CA GLY A 253 8.33 -15.15 -10.85
C GLY A 253 7.02 -15.33 -10.07
N CYS A 254 7.05 -15.94 -8.87
CA CYS A 254 5.89 -16.23 -8.00
C CYS A 254 5.63 -15.17 -6.89
#